data_AF-A0A6A5BPY2-F1
#
_entry.id   AF-A0A6A5BPY2-F1
#
_cell.length_a   1.000
_cell.length_b   1.000
_cell.length_c   1.000
_cell.angle_alpha   90.00
_cell.angle_beta   90.00
_cell.angle_gamma   90.00
#
_symmetry.space_group_name_H-M   'P 1'
#
loop_
_entity.id
_entity.type
_entity.pdbx_description
1 polymer ?
#
loop_
_entity_poly.entity_id
_entity_poly.type
_entity_poly.pdbx_seq_one_letter_code
_entity_poly.pdbx_strand_id
1 'polypeptide(L)'
;MISSQETSSSTQPSADLAERFLAAVILGAVGDAIGYRNGSWEFNTDGESIHYELKKYYGSLAGIDVKGWRVSDDTVMHLASLRALNTFMKHQQQQQLTLHNPKLIYSFDEKDPNSCQEFMKQFVDPLMQEMSKEYIICWDDMGGRAPGPTCGKGVRFLESKGVDKWQLYPYDSRGGGCGGSMRAMMIGALYGPQRRDMLIAASVESGRLTHNHPNGFLGALVSALFTAYALEKTIPPAQWGVMFLYDIMPRTKIYLEKVAMRDWQVMESEITKFEQKFAQYLKERSLYLDEQVVKLALSAQHKSPETLSNEEKHALQQVTYLQPQFPKEYGIQERDDFYRKWSFSGWAGASGDDSCIIAYDSILFAGPNNYEVMMLHSALHAGDSDSTGTIAAAWYGAMYGFNNVFKKNWENIEKKQEMTDLAASLYELYKL
;
A
#
# COMPACT_ATOMS: atom_id res chain seq x y z
N MET A 1 31.79 -23.26 -41.15
CA MET A 1 31.97 -21.90 -40.59
C MET A 1 30.57 -21.41 -40.23
N ILE A 2 30.11 -21.65 -38.99
CA ILE A 2 30.13 -20.70 -37.85
C ILE A 2 29.46 -19.39 -38.29
N SER A 3 28.34 -18.89 -37.77
CA SER A 3 27.68 -19.04 -36.46
C SER A 3 26.24 -18.51 -36.60
N SER A 4 25.23 -19.27 -36.19
CA SER A 4 23.93 -18.72 -35.82
C SER A 4 23.97 -18.41 -34.32
N GLN A 5 23.99 -17.12 -33.98
CA GLN A 5 23.78 -16.66 -32.61
C GLN A 5 22.31 -16.89 -32.24
N GLU A 6 22.05 -17.88 -31.40
CA GLU A 6 20.83 -17.93 -30.60
C GLU A 6 20.95 -16.88 -29.50
N THR A 7 20.20 -15.78 -29.63
CA THR A 7 19.93 -14.88 -28.51
C THR A 7 18.91 -15.55 -27.60
N SER A 8 19.38 -16.17 -26.53
CA SER A 8 18.55 -16.60 -25.41
C SER A 8 18.18 -15.39 -24.54
N SER A 9 16.92 -14.96 -24.56
CA SER A 9 16.35 -14.16 -23.47
C SER A 9 15.01 -14.77 -23.03
N SER A 10 15.10 -15.87 -22.28
CA SER A 10 13.97 -16.47 -21.56
C SER A 10 14.23 -16.39 -20.05
N THR A 11 14.45 -15.19 -19.52
CA THR A 11 14.30 -14.97 -18.08
C THR A 11 12.81 -15.07 -17.73
N GLN A 12 12.51 -16.16 -17.02
CA GLN A 12 11.20 -16.72 -16.71
C GLN A 12 10.28 -15.72 -15.97
N PRO A 13 8.96 -15.69 -16.24
CA PRO A 13 7.98 -14.83 -15.55
C PRO A 13 8.01 -14.92 -14.00
N SER A 14 8.49 -16.04 -13.45
CA SER A 14 8.67 -16.22 -12.00
C SER A 14 9.80 -15.36 -11.43
N ALA A 15 10.91 -15.19 -12.15
CA ALA A 15 12.06 -14.41 -11.69
C ALA A 15 11.74 -12.90 -11.64
N ASP A 16 10.96 -12.40 -12.61
CA ASP A 16 10.47 -11.01 -12.63
C ASP A 16 9.57 -10.71 -11.42
N LEU A 17 8.63 -11.59 -11.10
CA LEU A 17 7.73 -11.38 -9.96
C LEU A 17 8.48 -11.44 -8.62
N ALA A 18 9.43 -12.35 -8.47
CA ALA A 18 10.27 -12.42 -7.27
C ALA A 18 11.09 -11.14 -7.08
N GLU A 19 11.67 -10.60 -8.15
CA GLU A 19 12.37 -9.31 -8.11
C GLU A 19 11.43 -8.17 -7.68
N ARG A 20 10.18 -8.14 -8.20
CA ARG A 20 9.21 -7.11 -7.85
C ARG A 20 8.72 -7.19 -6.39
N PHE A 21 8.63 -8.39 -5.82
CA PHE A 21 8.40 -8.57 -4.39
C PHE A 21 9.56 -8.00 -3.56
N LEU A 22 10.80 -8.34 -3.93
CA LEU A 22 11.99 -7.82 -3.26
C LEU A 22 12.09 -6.29 -3.37
N ALA A 23 11.88 -5.76 -4.57
CA ALA A 23 11.91 -4.33 -4.84
C ALA A 23 10.81 -3.58 -4.09
N ALA A 24 9.59 -4.13 -3.99
CA ALA A 24 8.52 -3.49 -3.22
C ALA A 24 8.89 -3.30 -1.74
N VAL A 25 9.56 -4.29 -1.13
CA VAL A 25 10.02 -4.19 0.26
C VAL A 25 11.22 -3.23 0.38
N ILE A 26 12.27 -3.46 -0.41
CA ILE A 26 13.52 -2.68 -0.33
C ILE A 26 13.28 -1.21 -0.68
N LEU A 27 12.55 -0.94 -1.78
CA LEU A 27 12.33 0.44 -2.22
C LEU A 27 11.37 1.18 -1.30
N GLY A 28 10.41 0.50 -0.65
CA GLY A 28 9.63 1.09 0.44
C GLY A 28 10.54 1.65 1.53
N ALA A 29 11.51 0.85 2.01
CA ALA A 29 12.48 1.31 3.00
C ALA A 29 13.45 2.39 2.50
N VAL A 30 13.70 2.45 1.19
CA VAL A 30 14.49 3.53 0.57
C VAL A 30 13.67 4.83 0.52
N GLY A 31 12.37 4.74 0.21
CA GLY A 31 11.43 5.85 0.28
C GLY A 31 11.40 6.46 1.68
N ASP A 32 11.22 5.61 2.69
CA ASP A 32 11.37 5.93 4.11
C ASP A 32 12.69 6.65 4.38
N ALA A 33 13.83 5.96 4.23
CA ALA A 33 15.11 6.50 4.68
C ALA A 33 15.48 7.81 3.98
N ILE A 34 15.12 7.97 2.69
CA ILE A 34 15.34 9.20 1.95
C ILE A 34 14.43 10.32 2.47
N GLY A 35 13.12 10.11 2.60
CA GLY A 35 12.20 11.13 3.13
C GLY A 35 12.50 11.51 4.58
N TYR A 36 12.93 10.54 5.38
CA TYR A 36 13.28 10.74 6.77
C TYR A 36 14.59 11.52 6.90
N ARG A 37 15.65 11.03 6.23
CA ARG A 37 17.04 11.49 6.37
C ARG A 37 17.41 11.73 7.84
N ASN A 38 17.26 10.69 8.66
CA ASN A 38 17.48 10.75 10.11
C ASN A 38 16.67 11.85 10.82
N GLY A 39 15.46 12.14 10.32
CA GLY A 39 14.54 13.19 10.80
C GLY A 39 14.79 14.60 10.22
N SER A 40 15.87 14.82 9.46
CA SER A 40 16.20 16.17 8.98
C SER A 40 15.32 16.68 7.85
N TRP A 41 14.71 15.79 7.06
CA TRP A 41 13.84 16.16 5.94
C TRP A 41 12.35 15.98 6.28
N GLU A 42 11.96 14.92 6.98
CA GLU A 42 10.58 14.73 7.48
C GLU A 42 10.05 15.98 8.21
N PHE A 43 10.84 16.56 9.11
CA PHE A 43 10.44 17.73 9.90
C PHE A 43 10.76 19.07 9.23
N ASN A 44 11.22 19.07 7.98
CA ASN A 44 11.44 20.29 7.21
C ASN A 44 10.19 20.65 6.41
N THR A 45 9.51 21.71 6.82
CA THR A 45 8.25 22.17 6.22
C THR A 45 8.44 23.07 4.99
N ASP A 46 9.61 23.01 4.34
CA ASP A 46 9.95 23.77 3.12
C ASP A 46 10.59 22.84 2.08
N GLY A 47 9.80 22.44 1.08
CA GLY A 47 10.27 21.57 0.01
C GLY A 47 11.38 22.20 -0.82
N GLU A 48 11.38 23.52 -1.04
CA GLU A 48 12.46 24.20 -1.78
C GLU A 48 13.78 24.09 -1.01
N SER A 49 13.74 24.18 0.32
CA SER A 49 14.91 23.93 1.17
C SER A 49 15.40 22.49 1.06
N ILE A 50 14.50 21.49 1.07
CA ILE A 50 14.87 20.07 0.91
C ILE A 50 15.57 19.85 -0.43
N HIS A 51 14.98 20.35 -1.52
CA HIS A 51 15.54 20.21 -2.88
C HIS A 51 16.84 21.01 -3.06
N TYR A 52 16.98 22.15 -2.40
CA TYR A 52 18.24 22.88 -2.33
C TYR A 52 19.34 22.04 -1.67
N GLU A 53 19.06 21.41 -0.52
CA GLU A 53 20.01 20.52 0.15
C GLU A 53 20.36 19.31 -0.72
N LEU A 54 19.37 18.70 -1.38
CA LEU A 54 19.58 17.61 -2.32
C LEU A 54 20.64 18.00 -3.36
N LYS A 55 20.42 19.12 -4.03
CA LYS A 55 21.31 19.63 -5.08
C LYS A 55 22.69 19.99 -4.52
N LYS A 56 22.74 20.63 -3.35
CA LYS A 56 23.98 21.12 -2.75
C LYS A 56 24.89 19.99 -2.28
N TYR A 57 24.35 18.96 -1.62
CA TYR A 57 25.15 17.93 -0.98
C TYR A 57 25.29 16.65 -1.81
N TYR A 58 24.32 16.36 -2.70
CA TYR A 58 24.29 15.12 -3.48
C TYR A 58 24.24 15.38 -5.00
N GLY A 59 24.00 16.62 -5.44
CA GLY A 59 23.89 16.98 -6.85
C GLY A 59 22.52 16.63 -7.45
N SER A 60 22.07 15.39 -7.27
CA SER A 60 20.72 14.91 -7.60
C SER A 60 20.37 13.67 -6.76
N LEU A 61 19.20 13.07 -7.00
CA LEU A 61 18.79 11.84 -6.33
C LEU A 61 19.80 10.70 -6.55
N ALA A 62 20.43 10.62 -7.73
CA ALA A 62 21.44 9.62 -8.06
C ALA A 62 22.72 9.71 -7.21
N GLY A 63 22.95 10.85 -6.57
CA GLY A 63 24.10 11.07 -5.69
C GLY A 63 23.89 10.61 -4.25
N ILE A 64 22.66 10.26 -3.85
CA ILE A 64 22.36 9.78 -2.50
C ILE A 64 22.93 8.36 -2.32
N ASP A 65 23.73 8.18 -1.27
CA ASP A 65 24.04 6.88 -0.69
C ASP A 65 23.39 6.85 0.70
N VAL A 66 22.42 5.97 0.88
CA VAL A 66 21.65 5.85 2.14
C VAL A 66 22.46 5.19 3.27
N LYS A 67 23.75 4.90 3.05
CA LYS A 67 24.62 4.37 4.10
C LYS A 67 24.62 5.28 5.33
N GLY A 68 24.16 4.74 6.45
CA GLY A 68 24.04 5.46 7.73
C GLY A 68 22.81 6.36 7.83
N TRP A 69 21.91 6.33 6.84
CA TRP A 69 20.57 6.88 6.96
C TRP A 69 19.68 5.78 7.51
N ARG A 70 19.15 6.02 8.69
CA ARG A 70 18.25 5.09 9.36
C ARG A 70 16.90 5.12 8.65
N VAL A 71 16.25 3.97 8.64
CA VAL A 71 14.81 3.91 8.36
C VAL A 71 14.03 4.45 9.58
N SER A 72 12.84 5.02 9.37
CA SER A 72 11.93 5.51 10.40
C SER A 72 11.06 4.37 10.96
N ASP A 73 9.98 4.71 11.67
CA ASP A 73 9.04 3.72 12.19
C ASP A 73 8.25 3.04 11.06
N ASP A 74 8.15 3.67 9.89
CA ASP A 74 7.49 3.16 8.69
C ASP A 74 8.02 1.78 8.28
N THR A 75 9.33 1.68 8.01
CA THR A 75 9.95 0.40 7.67
C THR A 75 9.90 -0.58 8.83
N VAL A 76 10.07 -0.13 10.07
CA VAL A 76 10.04 -1.02 11.25
C VAL A 76 8.66 -1.67 11.41
N MET A 77 7.60 -0.89 11.25
CA MET A 77 6.21 -1.36 11.29
C MET A 77 5.87 -2.21 10.06
N HIS A 78 6.36 -1.83 8.86
CA HIS A 78 6.15 -2.61 7.64
C HIS A 78 6.82 -3.99 7.71
N LEU A 79 8.05 -4.07 8.25
CA LEU A 79 8.73 -5.33 8.53
C LEU A 79 7.99 -6.18 9.55
N ALA A 80 7.37 -5.56 10.57
CA ALA A 80 6.53 -6.28 11.54
C ALA A 80 5.31 -6.93 10.85
N SER A 81 4.61 -6.19 9.97
CA SER A 81 3.55 -6.77 9.13
C SER A 81 4.06 -7.92 8.28
N LEU A 82 5.25 -7.78 7.69
CA LEU A 82 5.86 -8.77 6.81
C LEU A 82 6.28 -10.05 7.54
N ARG A 83 6.81 -9.93 8.77
CA ARG A 83 7.13 -11.06 9.66
C ARG A 83 5.85 -11.81 10.05
N ALA A 84 4.81 -11.09 10.46
CA ALA A 84 3.53 -11.69 10.82
C ALA A 84 2.88 -12.46 9.66
N LEU A 85 2.86 -11.86 8.45
CA LEU A 85 2.38 -12.54 7.24
C LEU A 85 3.18 -13.82 6.95
N ASN A 86 4.51 -13.75 7.02
CA ASN A 86 5.37 -14.92 6.82
C ASN A 86 5.08 -16.04 7.84
N THR A 87 4.99 -15.70 9.12
CA THR A 87 4.70 -16.66 10.20
C THR A 87 3.33 -17.30 10.01
N PHE A 88 2.30 -16.48 9.76
CA PHE A 88 0.95 -16.96 9.49
C PHE A 88 0.93 -17.93 8.29
N MET A 89 1.48 -17.51 7.15
CA MET A 89 1.47 -18.31 5.92
C MET A 89 2.24 -19.64 6.08
N LYS A 90 3.37 -19.64 6.79
CA LYS A 90 4.12 -20.86 7.10
C LYS A 90 3.30 -21.83 7.95
N HIS A 91 2.61 -21.33 8.98
CA HIS A 91 1.73 -22.17 9.81
C HIS A 91 0.57 -22.75 8.99
N GLN A 92 -0.06 -21.95 8.12
CA GLN A 92 -1.15 -22.44 7.27
C GLN A 92 -0.67 -23.47 6.25
N GLN A 93 0.49 -23.26 5.62
CA GLN A 93 1.07 -24.22 4.70
C GLN A 93 1.33 -25.58 5.38
N GLN A 94 1.86 -25.59 6.61
CA GLN A 94 2.10 -26.82 7.38
C GLN A 94 0.80 -27.57 7.71
N GLN A 95 -0.25 -26.84 8.10
CA GLN A 95 -1.57 -27.41 8.37
C GLN A 95 -2.25 -27.92 7.09
N GLN A 96 -2.01 -27.28 5.94
CA GLN A 96 -2.61 -27.68 4.66
C GLN A 96 -1.88 -28.86 3.98
N LEU A 97 -0.56 -28.99 4.17
CA LEU A 97 0.19 -30.20 3.79
C LEU A 97 -0.38 -31.46 4.48
N THR A 98 -1.01 -31.30 5.64
CA THR A 98 -1.73 -32.38 6.33
C THR A 98 -3.14 -32.62 5.79
N LEU A 99 -3.76 -31.66 5.07
CA LEU A 99 -5.17 -31.68 4.64
C LEU A 99 -5.41 -31.74 3.11
N HIS A 100 -4.37 -31.73 2.27
CA HIS A 100 -4.45 -31.81 0.79
C HIS A 100 -5.26 -30.69 0.10
N ASN A 101 -5.28 -29.47 0.64
CA ASN A 101 -5.84 -28.29 -0.06
C ASN A 101 -4.71 -27.44 -0.66
N PRO A 102 -4.58 -27.33 -2.00
CA PRO A 102 -3.40 -26.74 -2.63
C PRO A 102 -3.39 -25.21 -2.67
N LYS A 103 -4.48 -24.49 -2.33
CA LYS A 103 -4.49 -23.01 -2.39
C LYS A 103 -5.00 -22.39 -1.08
N LEU A 104 -4.17 -21.52 -0.49
CA LEU A 104 -4.50 -20.67 0.67
C LEU A 104 -5.51 -19.57 0.25
N ILE A 105 -6.78 -19.96 0.08
CA ILE A 105 -7.89 -19.09 -0.27
C ILE A 105 -9.00 -19.30 0.74
N TYR A 106 -9.34 -18.24 1.48
CA TYR A 106 -10.46 -18.20 2.40
C TYR A 106 -11.53 -17.26 1.82
N SER A 107 -12.78 -17.66 1.95
CA SER A 107 -13.94 -16.91 1.46
C SER A 107 -15.06 -16.98 2.48
N PHE A 108 -16.01 -16.04 2.39
CA PHE A 108 -17.24 -16.05 3.17
C PHE A 108 -18.45 -15.83 2.25
N ASP A 109 -19.60 -16.36 2.64
CA ASP A 109 -20.91 -15.96 2.11
C ASP A 109 -21.54 -14.92 3.05
N GLU A 110 -21.72 -13.70 2.56
CA GLU A 110 -22.31 -12.59 3.34
C GLU A 110 -23.74 -12.85 3.82
N LYS A 111 -24.42 -13.87 3.30
CA LYS A 111 -25.77 -14.28 3.72
C LYS A 111 -25.76 -15.38 4.78
N ASP A 112 -24.62 -16.01 5.03
CA ASP A 112 -24.45 -17.05 6.04
C ASP A 112 -23.53 -16.58 7.18
N PRO A 113 -24.09 -16.22 8.35
CA PRO A 113 -23.31 -15.81 9.51
C PRO A 113 -22.26 -16.84 9.95
N ASN A 114 -22.50 -18.13 9.76
CA ASN A 114 -21.52 -19.16 10.12
C ASN A 114 -20.32 -19.12 9.18
N SER A 115 -20.55 -18.91 7.88
CA SER A 115 -19.49 -18.72 6.89
C SER A 115 -18.62 -17.50 7.22
N CYS A 116 -19.25 -16.37 7.60
CA CYS A 116 -18.53 -15.17 8.06
C CYS A 116 -17.69 -15.43 9.32
N GLN A 117 -18.25 -16.10 10.32
CA GLN A 117 -17.54 -16.44 11.57
C GLN A 117 -16.35 -17.36 11.30
N GLU A 118 -16.51 -18.35 10.43
CA GLU A 118 -15.43 -19.28 10.09
C GLU A 118 -14.31 -18.58 9.31
N PHE A 119 -14.64 -17.64 8.42
CA PHE A 119 -13.63 -16.79 7.77
C PHE A 119 -12.83 -15.97 8.78
N MET A 120 -13.50 -15.32 9.74
CA MET A 120 -12.82 -14.59 10.80
C MET A 120 -11.89 -15.51 11.60
N LYS A 121 -12.41 -16.65 12.06
CA LYS A 121 -11.69 -17.61 12.90
C LYS A 121 -10.50 -18.28 12.20
N GLN A 122 -10.64 -18.65 10.93
CA GLN A 122 -9.59 -19.39 10.21
C GLN A 122 -8.52 -18.49 9.62
N PHE A 123 -8.88 -17.26 9.23
CA PHE A 123 -7.98 -16.36 8.51
C PHE A 123 -7.65 -15.09 9.30
N VAL A 124 -8.67 -14.30 9.67
CA VAL A 124 -8.45 -12.95 10.21
C VAL A 124 -7.86 -13.00 11.62
N ASP A 125 -8.49 -13.73 12.54
CA ASP A 125 -8.08 -13.85 13.94
C ASP A 125 -6.62 -14.31 14.09
N PRO A 126 -6.20 -15.46 13.51
CA PRO A 126 -4.82 -15.91 13.62
C PRO A 126 -3.81 -14.95 12.98
N LEU A 127 -4.14 -14.32 11.84
CA LEU A 127 -3.26 -13.33 11.23
C LEU A 127 -3.11 -12.08 12.11
N MET A 128 -4.22 -11.56 12.66
CA MET A 128 -4.20 -10.38 13.53
C MET A 128 -3.51 -10.64 14.87
N GLN A 129 -3.59 -11.87 15.39
CA GLN A 129 -2.79 -12.29 16.55
C GLN A 129 -1.29 -12.24 16.24
N GLU A 130 -0.84 -12.77 15.10
CA GLU A 130 0.56 -12.69 14.68
C GLU A 130 1.00 -11.23 14.44
N MET A 131 0.19 -10.42 13.76
CA MET A 131 0.48 -8.99 13.57
C MET A 131 0.56 -8.24 14.90
N SER A 132 -0.32 -8.54 15.84
CA SER A 132 -0.30 -7.93 17.16
C SER A 132 0.99 -8.26 17.93
N LYS A 133 1.46 -9.51 17.87
CA LYS A 133 2.74 -9.91 18.47
C LYS A 133 3.90 -9.13 17.86
N GLU A 134 3.97 -9.07 16.54
CA GLU A 134 5.05 -8.39 15.82
C GLU A 134 5.04 -6.88 16.04
N TYR A 135 3.87 -6.24 16.15
CA TYR A 135 3.77 -4.81 16.49
C TYR A 135 4.19 -4.49 17.92
N ILE A 136 3.99 -5.42 18.87
CA ILE A 136 4.54 -5.29 20.23
C ILE A 136 6.07 -5.41 20.20
N ILE A 137 6.59 -6.45 19.52
CA ILE A 137 8.03 -6.72 19.45
C ILE A 137 8.79 -5.59 18.76
N CYS A 138 8.29 -5.08 17.63
CA CYS A 138 9.00 -4.06 16.87
C CYS A 138 9.07 -2.71 17.61
N TRP A 139 8.24 -2.49 18.63
CA TRP A 139 8.21 -1.25 19.39
C TRP A 139 9.53 -0.97 20.13
N ASP A 140 10.30 -2.01 20.43
CA ASP A 140 11.63 -1.89 21.04
C ASP A 140 12.68 -1.27 20.09
N ASP A 141 12.42 -1.23 18.78
CA ASP A 141 13.32 -0.66 17.75
C ASP A 141 12.92 0.77 17.33
N MET A 142 12.08 1.47 18.09
CA MET A 142 11.60 2.81 17.70
C MET A 142 12.53 3.97 18.09
N GLY A 143 13.64 3.69 18.78
CA GLY A 143 14.57 4.69 19.29
C GLY A 143 15.20 5.54 18.18
N GLY A 144 14.81 6.82 18.10
CA GLY A 144 15.29 7.76 17.07
C GLY A 144 14.73 7.49 15.67
N ARG A 145 13.48 6.99 15.61
CA ARG A 145 12.72 6.70 14.38
C ARG A 145 11.36 7.39 14.31
N ALA A 146 11.12 8.38 15.19
CA ALA A 146 9.92 9.24 15.18
C ALA A 146 8.52 8.58 15.23
N PRO A 147 8.29 7.49 15.99
CA PRO A 147 6.99 6.81 15.98
C PRO A 147 5.80 7.69 16.38
N GLY A 148 4.72 7.60 15.61
CA GLY A 148 3.47 8.31 15.88
C GLY A 148 2.79 7.91 17.22
N PRO A 149 2.19 8.87 17.97
CA PRO A 149 1.58 8.59 19.27
C PRO A 149 0.37 7.64 19.18
N THR A 150 -0.38 7.66 18.08
CA THR A 150 -1.52 6.77 17.82
C THR A 150 -1.07 5.32 17.65
N CYS A 151 0.02 5.07 16.90
CA CYS A 151 0.66 3.75 16.85
C CYS A 151 0.99 3.25 18.25
N GLY A 152 1.65 4.08 19.07
CA GLY A 152 2.05 3.69 20.42
C GLY A 152 0.87 3.41 21.35
N LYS A 153 -0.25 4.13 21.20
CA LYS A 153 -1.48 3.85 21.95
C LYS A 153 -2.03 2.46 21.60
N GLY A 154 -2.06 2.12 20.31
CA GLY A 154 -2.48 0.79 19.84
C GLY A 154 -1.59 -0.33 20.35
N VAL A 155 -0.28 -0.18 20.22
CA VAL A 155 0.68 -1.20 20.68
C VAL A 155 0.59 -1.43 22.18
N ARG A 156 0.54 -0.37 23.00
CA ARG A 156 0.34 -0.50 24.45
C ARG A 156 -0.99 -1.16 24.82
N PHE A 157 -2.05 -0.93 24.03
CA PHE A 157 -3.31 -1.63 24.23
C PHE A 157 -3.13 -3.14 24.02
N LEU A 158 -2.51 -3.55 22.90
CA LEU A 158 -2.27 -4.97 22.58
C LEU A 158 -1.42 -5.65 23.67
N GLU A 159 -0.35 -4.98 24.10
CA GLU A 159 0.52 -5.46 25.18
C GLU A 159 -0.27 -5.65 26.50
N SER A 160 -1.08 -4.67 26.88
CA SER A 160 -1.82 -4.72 28.16
C SER A 160 -3.04 -5.65 28.16
N LYS A 161 -3.70 -5.86 27.02
CA LYS A 161 -4.92 -6.68 26.92
C LYS A 161 -4.65 -8.10 26.46
N GLY A 162 -3.52 -8.33 25.79
CA GLY A 162 -3.17 -9.59 25.14
C GLY A 162 -3.65 -9.65 23.70
N VAL A 163 -2.86 -10.34 22.87
CA VAL A 163 -3.07 -10.42 21.41
C VAL A 163 -4.37 -11.13 21.02
N ASP A 164 -4.93 -11.99 21.87
CA ASP A 164 -6.22 -12.67 21.65
C ASP A 164 -7.44 -11.75 21.77
N LYS A 165 -7.22 -10.52 22.25
CA LYS A 165 -8.24 -9.48 22.45
C LYS A 165 -8.02 -8.28 21.54
N TRP A 166 -7.28 -8.45 20.45
CA TRP A 166 -6.95 -7.41 19.47
C TRP A 166 -8.19 -6.65 18.97
N GLN A 167 -9.30 -7.36 18.77
CA GLN A 167 -10.58 -6.85 18.30
C GLN A 167 -11.29 -5.92 19.29
N LEU A 168 -10.82 -5.88 20.55
CA LEU A 168 -11.34 -4.96 21.57
C LEU A 168 -10.73 -3.56 21.49
N TYR A 169 -9.75 -3.31 20.60
CA TYR A 169 -9.22 -1.96 20.42
C TYR A 169 -10.35 -1.03 19.95
N PRO A 170 -10.73 -0.03 20.74
CA PRO A 170 -11.95 0.74 20.50
C PRO A 170 -11.77 1.70 19.33
N TYR A 171 -12.89 2.10 18.73
CA TYR A 171 -12.92 3.23 17.81
C TYR A 171 -12.24 4.47 18.43
N ASP A 172 -11.43 5.17 17.65
CA ASP A 172 -10.76 6.40 18.04
C ASP A 172 -11.01 7.47 16.99
N SER A 173 -11.77 8.52 17.33
CA SER A 173 -12.02 9.65 16.44
C SER A 173 -10.77 10.43 16.03
N ARG A 174 -9.63 10.19 16.71
CA ARG A 174 -8.31 10.75 16.36
C ARG A 174 -7.37 9.71 15.73
N GLY A 175 -7.86 8.50 15.46
CA GLY A 175 -7.09 7.38 14.92
C GLY A 175 -6.84 7.45 13.41
N GLY A 176 -6.89 8.64 12.80
CA GLY A 176 -6.90 8.82 11.34
C GLY A 176 -5.54 8.96 10.65
N GLY A 177 -4.43 8.82 11.40
CA GLY A 177 -3.06 8.98 10.91
C GLY A 177 -2.63 7.93 9.86
N CYS A 178 -1.51 8.22 9.17
CA CYS A 178 -0.88 7.38 8.14
C CYS A 178 -0.25 6.08 8.68
N GLY A 179 -0.15 5.91 10.01
CA GLY A 179 0.48 4.74 10.61
C GLY A 179 -0.12 3.39 10.18
N GLY A 180 -1.38 3.37 9.73
CA GLY A 180 -2.00 2.21 9.08
C GLY A 180 -1.55 2.01 7.62
N SER A 181 -1.49 3.06 6.81
CA SER A 181 -1.12 3.01 5.39
C SER A 181 0.35 2.67 5.16
N MET A 182 1.26 3.24 5.95
CA MET A 182 2.72 3.11 5.75
C MET A 182 3.27 1.69 5.94
N ARG A 183 2.48 0.76 6.51
CA ARG A 183 2.92 -0.60 6.88
C ARG A 183 2.14 -1.72 6.23
N ALA A 184 1.25 -1.41 5.30
CA ALA A 184 0.27 -2.36 4.76
C ALA A 184 0.61 -2.87 3.34
N MET A 185 1.60 -2.30 2.65
CA MET A 185 1.85 -2.54 1.22
C MET A 185 1.96 -4.03 0.89
N MET A 186 2.74 -4.80 1.66
CA MET A 186 2.96 -6.22 1.37
C MET A 186 1.81 -7.15 1.79
N ILE A 187 0.76 -6.65 2.43
CA ILE A 187 -0.54 -7.36 2.46
C ILE A 187 -1.04 -7.54 1.02
N GLY A 188 -0.64 -6.66 0.09
CA GLY A 188 -0.84 -6.78 -1.35
C GLY A 188 -0.24 -8.03 -2.00
N ALA A 189 0.57 -8.83 -1.31
CA ALA A 189 0.93 -10.18 -1.76
C ALA A 189 -0.30 -11.12 -1.87
N LEU A 190 -1.40 -10.79 -1.19
CA LEU A 190 -2.75 -11.35 -1.40
C LEU A 190 -3.37 -10.85 -2.72
N TYR A 191 -2.57 -10.77 -3.79
CA TYR A 191 -3.01 -10.30 -5.09
C TYR A 191 -3.84 -11.37 -5.83
N GLY A 192 -4.57 -10.93 -6.84
CA GLY A 192 -5.45 -11.73 -7.67
C GLY A 192 -6.90 -11.72 -7.17
N PRO A 193 -7.87 -11.89 -8.09
CA PRO A 193 -9.28 -11.73 -7.77
C PRO A 193 -9.80 -12.74 -6.73
N GLN A 194 -9.19 -13.92 -6.61
CA GLN A 194 -9.62 -14.94 -5.63
C GLN A 194 -9.20 -14.63 -4.20
N ARG A 195 -8.19 -13.77 -3.99
CA ARG A 195 -7.67 -13.39 -2.67
C ARG A 195 -8.10 -11.96 -2.27
N ARG A 196 -8.94 -11.31 -3.06
CA ARG A 196 -9.32 -9.89 -2.85
C ARG A 196 -10.03 -9.67 -1.52
N ASP A 197 -10.93 -10.56 -1.12
CA ASP A 197 -11.65 -10.43 0.16
C ASP A 197 -10.71 -10.67 1.35
N MET A 198 -9.71 -11.54 1.21
CA MET A 198 -8.64 -11.71 2.18
C MET A 198 -7.77 -10.44 2.29
N LEU A 199 -7.41 -9.82 1.17
CA LEU A 199 -6.67 -8.54 1.15
C LEU A 199 -7.45 -7.45 1.87
N ILE A 200 -8.76 -7.33 1.58
CA ILE A 200 -9.64 -6.35 2.24
C ILE A 200 -9.63 -6.58 3.76
N ALA A 201 -9.92 -7.80 4.21
CA ALA A 201 -9.99 -8.11 5.63
C ALA A 201 -8.63 -7.90 6.34
N ALA A 202 -7.54 -8.43 5.77
CA ALA A 202 -6.22 -8.32 6.37
C ALA A 202 -5.74 -6.86 6.47
N SER A 203 -5.92 -6.06 5.42
CA SER A 203 -5.50 -4.66 5.42
C SER A 203 -6.32 -3.82 6.38
N VAL A 204 -7.65 -3.94 6.37
CA VAL A 204 -8.56 -3.23 7.28
C VAL A 204 -8.23 -3.56 8.74
N GLU A 205 -8.14 -4.84 9.08
CA GLU A 205 -7.93 -5.22 10.48
C GLU A 205 -6.50 -4.91 10.94
N SER A 206 -5.49 -5.03 10.07
CA SER A 206 -4.10 -4.64 10.39
C SER A 206 -3.96 -3.15 10.73
N GLY A 207 -4.74 -2.28 10.05
CA GLY A 207 -4.84 -0.86 10.37
C GLY A 207 -5.52 -0.66 11.72
N ARG A 208 -6.66 -1.32 11.94
CA ARG A 208 -7.46 -1.23 13.18
C ARG A 208 -6.75 -1.69 14.43
N LEU A 209 -5.67 -2.45 14.34
CA LEU A 209 -4.81 -2.78 15.49
C LEU A 209 -4.28 -1.53 16.22
N THR A 210 -4.17 -0.39 15.52
CA THR A 210 -3.72 0.89 16.13
C THR A 210 -4.55 2.10 15.69
N HIS A 211 -5.15 2.04 14.51
CA HIS A 211 -5.87 3.11 13.82
C HIS A 211 -7.30 2.67 13.54
N ASN A 212 -8.09 2.43 14.60
CA ASN A 212 -9.51 2.10 14.46
C ASN A 212 -10.33 3.36 14.17
N HIS A 213 -10.07 3.93 13.00
CA HIS A 213 -10.77 5.05 12.37
C HIS A 213 -10.74 4.81 10.85
N PRO A 214 -11.84 5.04 10.10
CA PRO A 214 -11.87 4.79 8.66
C PRO A 214 -10.75 5.45 7.89
N ASN A 215 -10.40 6.69 8.25
CA ASN A 215 -9.28 7.37 7.62
C ASN A 215 -7.94 6.63 7.72
N GLY A 216 -7.66 6.00 8.87
CA GLY A 216 -6.40 5.26 9.06
C GLY A 216 -6.42 3.88 8.40
N PHE A 217 -7.43 3.06 8.67
CA PHE A 217 -7.46 1.68 8.14
C PHE A 217 -7.85 1.60 6.65
N LEU A 218 -8.60 2.56 6.10
CA LEU A 218 -8.82 2.60 4.65
C LEU A 218 -7.56 3.04 3.91
N GLY A 219 -6.67 3.81 4.56
CA GLY A 219 -5.31 4.02 4.08
C GLY A 219 -4.52 2.71 3.97
N ALA A 220 -4.59 1.85 4.99
CA ALA A 220 -3.99 0.51 4.94
C ALA A 220 -4.54 -0.32 3.76
N LEU A 221 -5.85 -0.25 3.53
CA LEU A 221 -6.50 -0.89 2.39
C LEU A 221 -5.97 -0.36 1.05
N VAL A 222 -5.86 0.96 0.86
CA VAL A 222 -5.35 1.55 -0.38
C VAL A 222 -3.88 1.14 -0.61
N SER A 223 -3.02 1.23 0.41
CA SER A 223 -1.62 0.77 0.37
C SER A 223 -1.47 -0.68 -0.08
N ALA A 224 -2.23 -1.60 0.52
CA ALA A 224 -2.22 -3.01 0.17
C ALA A 224 -2.79 -3.26 -1.24
N LEU A 225 -3.92 -2.62 -1.56
CA LEU A 225 -4.64 -2.81 -2.81
C LEU A 225 -3.82 -2.36 -4.02
N PHE A 226 -3.21 -1.18 -3.94
CA PHE A 226 -2.44 -0.63 -5.06
C PHE A 226 -1.12 -1.40 -5.24
N THR A 227 -0.56 -1.96 -4.16
CA THR A 227 0.53 -2.94 -4.28
C THR A 227 0.07 -4.19 -5.02
N ALA A 228 -1.13 -4.74 -4.72
CA ALA A 228 -1.67 -5.88 -5.46
C ALA A 228 -1.89 -5.56 -6.95
N TYR A 229 -2.46 -4.40 -7.29
CA TYR A 229 -2.61 -3.98 -8.68
C TYR A 229 -1.26 -3.83 -9.40
N ALA A 230 -0.25 -3.27 -8.72
CA ALA A 230 1.11 -3.16 -9.23
C ALA A 230 1.75 -4.54 -9.52
N LEU A 231 1.56 -5.51 -8.61
CA LEU A 231 2.06 -6.87 -8.79
C LEU A 231 1.34 -7.61 -9.94
N GLU A 232 0.02 -7.43 -10.05
CA GLU A 232 -0.84 -8.04 -11.08
C GLU A 232 -0.54 -7.51 -12.50
N LYS A 233 -0.21 -6.22 -12.64
CA LYS A 233 0.02 -5.53 -13.93
C LYS A 233 -1.15 -5.60 -14.92
N THR A 234 -2.36 -5.93 -14.46
CA THR A 234 -3.57 -6.03 -15.29
C THR A 234 -4.38 -4.73 -15.31
N ILE A 235 -4.24 -3.90 -14.27
CA ILE A 235 -4.95 -2.63 -14.12
C ILE A 235 -3.93 -1.49 -14.18
N PRO A 236 -3.97 -0.63 -15.21
CA PRO A 236 -3.09 0.55 -15.29
C PRO A 236 -3.26 1.50 -14.10
N PRO A 237 -2.21 2.20 -13.65
CA PRO A 237 -2.29 3.13 -12.52
C PRO A 237 -3.45 4.10 -12.61
N ALA A 238 -3.71 4.72 -13.77
CA ALA A 238 -4.80 5.66 -13.96
C ALA A 238 -6.19 5.13 -13.54
N GLN A 239 -6.39 3.80 -13.55
CA GLN A 239 -7.66 3.17 -13.20
C GLN A 239 -7.76 2.77 -11.71
N TRP A 240 -6.65 2.74 -10.96
CA TRP A 240 -6.62 2.20 -9.60
C TRP A 240 -7.64 2.86 -8.67
N GLY A 241 -7.77 4.18 -8.75
CA GLY A 241 -8.70 4.94 -7.90
C GLY A 241 -10.19 4.63 -8.18
N VAL A 242 -10.60 4.53 -9.45
CA VAL A 242 -11.99 4.18 -9.78
C VAL A 242 -12.31 2.72 -9.46
N MET A 243 -11.33 1.82 -9.61
CA MET A 243 -11.48 0.42 -9.17
C MET A 243 -11.62 0.33 -7.64
N PHE A 244 -10.84 1.10 -6.90
CA PHE A 244 -10.97 1.21 -5.45
C PHE A 244 -12.39 1.65 -5.05
N LEU A 245 -12.89 2.75 -5.62
CA LEU A 245 -14.21 3.29 -5.27
C LEU A 245 -15.38 2.36 -5.61
N TYR A 246 -15.32 1.64 -6.74
CA TYR A 246 -16.52 1.01 -7.29
C TYR A 246 -16.49 -0.53 -7.35
N ASP A 247 -15.32 -1.16 -7.23
CA ASP A 247 -15.22 -2.61 -7.04
C ASP A 247 -14.89 -2.95 -5.57
N ILE A 248 -13.95 -2.22 -4.95
CA ILE A 248 -13.41 -2.60 -3.64
C ILE A 248 -14.21 -2.03 -2.46
N MET A 249 -14.60 -0.76 -2.50
CA MET A 249 -15.35 -0.16 -1.39
C MET A 249 -16.70 -0.82 -1.12
N PRO A 250 -17.51 -1.23 -2.12
CA PRO A 250 -18.74 -2.00 -1.86
C PRO A 250 -18.46 -3.30 -1.09
N ARG A 251 -17.42 -4.06 -1.47
CA ARG A 251 -17.00 -5.28 -0.77
C ARG A 251 -16.49 -4.98 0.64
N THR A 252 -15.76 -3.87 0.79
CA THR A 252 -15.25 -3.42 2.09
C THR A 252 -16.40 -3.08 3.04
N LYS A 253 -17.45 -2.40 2.57
CA LYS A 253 -18.65 -2.11 3.37
C LYS A 253 -19.35 -3.40 3.81
N ILE A 254 -19.49 -4.38 2.92
CA ILE A 254 -20.02 -5.72 3.26
C ILE A 254 -19.19 -6.37 4.37
N TYR A 255 -17.85 -6.38 4.23
CA TYR A 255 -16.96 -6.92 5.24
C TYR A 255 -17.16 -6.23 6.59
N LEU A 256 -17.16 -4.90 6.61
CA LEU A 256 -17.30 -4.11 7.82
C LEU A 256 -18.66 -4.30 8.52
N GLU A 257 -19.74 -4.30 7.76
CA GLU A 257 -21.12 -4.36 8.28
C GLU A 257 -21.52 -5.78 8.69
N LYS A 258 -21.17 -6.79 7.89
CA LYS A 258 -21.72 -8.15 8.02
C LYS A 258 -20.73 -9.20 8.49
N VAL A 259 -19.43 -8.97 8.33
CA VAL A 259 -18.39 -9.98 8.62
C VAL A 259 -17.63 -9.61 9.90
N ALA A 260 -16.96 -8.46 9.91
CA ALA A 260 -16.22 -7.98 11.07
C ALA A 260 -17.16 -7.51 12.18
N MET A 261 -18.23 -6.80 11.82
CA MET A 261 -19.26 -6.29 12.75
C MET A 261 -18.69 -5.45 13.92
N ARG A 262 -17.58 -4.72 13.68
CA ARG A 262 -16.91 -3.85 14.65
C ARG A 262 -17.21 -2.38 14.38
N ASP A 263 -17.76 -1.68 15.36
CA ASP A 263 -17.97 -0.22 15.42
C ASP A 263 -18.72 0.41 14.22
N TRP A 264 -19.43 -0.39 13.40
CA TRP A 264 -19.99 0.02 12.11
C TRP A 264 -20.83 1.30 12.18
N GLN A 265 -21.75 1.38 13.13
CA GLN A 265 -22.68 2.51 13.26
C GLN A 265 -21.97 3.86 13.51
N VAL A 266 -20.78 3.84 14.10
CA VAL A 266 -19.99 5.06 14.37
C VAL A 266 -19.13 5.42 13.16
N MET A 267 -18.79 4.46 12.30
CA MET A 267 -17.83 4.62 11.21
C MET A 267 -18.45 4.90 9.85
N GLU A 268 -19.71 4.54 9.61
CA GLU A 268 -20.37 4.66 8.30
C GLU A 268 -20.19 6.05 7.65
N SER A 269 -20.38 7.12 8.44
CA SER A 269 -20.22 8.49 7.94
C SER A 269 -18.76 8.85 7.61
N GLU A 270 -17.79 8.36 8.38
CA GLU A 270 -16.37 8.59 8.14
C GLU A 270 -15.84 7.78 6.95
N ILE A 271 -16.37 6.58 6.71
CA ILE A 271 -16.12 5.80 5.49
C ILE A 271 -16.58 6.58 4.26
N THR A 272 -17.78 7.17 4.33
CA THR A 272 -18.33 7.98 3.24
C THR A 272 -17.46 9.21 2.97
N LYS A 273 -16.95 9.88 4.01
CA LYS A 273 -16.04 11.03 3.84
C LYS A 273 -14.73 10.63 3.16
N PHE A 274 -14.16 9.47 3.49
CA PHE A 274 -12.97 8.93 2.83
C PHE A 274 -13.21 8.74 1.33
N GLU A 275 -14.30 8.06 0.95
CA GLU A 275 -14.68 7.86 -0.46
C GLU A 275 -14.86 9.19 -1.20
N GLN A 276 -15.54 10.16 -0.57
CA GLN A 276 -15.76 11.47 -1.15
C GLN A 276 -14.46 12.23 -1.40
N LYS A 277 -13.52 12.18 -0.45
CA LYS A 277 -12.21 12.83 -0.62
C LYS A 277 -11.40 12.18 -1.75
N PHE A 278 -11.37 10.85 -1.81
CA PHE A 278 -10.70 10.14 -2.90
C PHE A 278 -11.36 10.44 -4.25
N ALA A 279 -12.69 10.50 -4.33
CA ALA A 279 -13.42 10.88 -5.54
C ALA A 279 -13.15 12.33 -5.95
N GLN A 280 -13.02 13.27 -5.00
CA GLN A 280 -12.63 14.66 -5.28
C GLN A 280 -11.22 14.73 -5.88
N TYR A 281 -10.27 13.97 -5.32
CA TYR A 281 -8.92 13.88 -5.89
C TYR A 281 -8.94 13.37 -7.33
N LEU A 282 -9.68 12.29 -7.59
CA LEU A 282 -9.80 11.74 -8.95
C LEU A 282 -10.43 12.75 -9.92
N LYS A 283 -11.41 13.55 -9.49
CA LYS A 283 -11.97 14.63 -10.33
C LYS A 283 -10.91 15.66 -10.69
N GLU A 284 -10.09 16.06 -9.72
CA GLU A 284 -9.02 17.04 -9.91
C GLU A 284 -7.89 16.56 -10.83
N ARG A 285 -7.76 15.25 -11.00
CA ARG A 285 -6.85 14.63 -11.98
C ARG A 285 -7.52 14.16 -13.26
N SER A 286 -8.80 14.48 -13.47
CA SER A 286 -9.58 13.97 -14.62
C SER A 286 -9.61 12.44 -14.72
N LEU A 287 -9.52 11.76 -13.58
CA LEU A 287 -9.60 10.31 -13.43
C LEU A 287 -10.94 9.82 -12.87
N TYR A 288 -11.86 10.71 -12.52
CA TYR A 288 -13.18 10.32 -12.03
C TYR A 288 -14.08 9.85 -13.17
N LEU A 289 -14.79 8.76 -12.95
CA LEU A 289 -15.86 8.26 -13.82
C LEU A 289 -17.09 7.97 -12.96
N ASP A 290 -18.29 8.14 -13.52
CA ASP A 290 -19.51 7.79 -12.82
C ASP A 290 -19.61 6.28 -12.56
N GLU A 291 -20.13 5.93 -11.38
CA GLU A 291 -20.25 4.54 -10.91
C GLU A 291 -20.91 3.61 -11.94
N GLN A 292 -21.95 4.09 -12.62
CA GLN A 292 -22.67 3.30 -13.63
C GLN A 292 -21.78 2.94 -14.82
N VAL A 293 -20.90 3.85 -15.25
CA VAL A 293 -19.95 3.60 -16.34
C VAL A 293 -18.96 2.53 -15.92
N VAL A 294 -18.40 2.64 -14.71
CA VAL A 294 -17.42 1.69 -14.20
C VAL A 294 -18.04 0.30 -14.00
N LYS A 295 -19.25 0.22 -13.40
CA LYS A 295 -19.98 -1.05 -13.24
C LYS A 295 -20.31 -1.71 -14.57
N LEU A 296 -20.74 -0.92 -15.56
CA LEU A 296 -21.01 -1.43 -16.90
C LEU A 296 -19.74 -2.01 -17.53
N ALA A 297 -18.62 -1.26 -17.47
CA ALA A 297 -17.32 -1.72 -17.97
C ALA A 297 -16.86 -3.02 -17.28
N LEU A 298 -16.93 -3.10 -15.96
CA LEU A 298 -16.57 -4.30 -15.18
C LEU A 298 -17.43 -5.52 -15.57
N SER A 299 -18.73 -5.32 -15.79
CA SER A 299 -19.63 -6.41 -16.25
C SER A 299 -19.36 -6.86 -17.68
N ALA A 300 -18.80 -5.97 -18.50
CA ALA A 300 -18.54 -6.17 -19.92
C ALA A 300 -17.15 -6.76 -20.20
N GLN A 301 -16.19 -6.63 -19.28
CA GLN A 301 -14.77 -6.98 -19.49
C GLN A 301 -14.50 -8.44 -19.89
N HIS A 302 -15.44 -9.35 -19.61
CA HIS A 302 -15.34 -10.77 -19.94
C HIS A 302 -16.22 -11.21 -21.12
N LYS A 303 -16.95 -10.28 -21.75
CA LYS A 303 -17.79 -10.57 -22.92
C LYS A 303 -16.95 -10.57 -24.20
N SER A 304 -17.35 -11.40 -25.17
CA SER A 304 -16.75 -11.37 -26.50
C SER A 304 -17.02 -10.03 -27.20
N PRO A 305 -16.07 -9.48 -27.97
CA PRO A 305 -16.25 -8.18 -28.61
C PRO A 305 -17.49 -8.03 -29.50
N GLU A 306 -17.95 -9.14 -30.11
CA GLU A 306 -19.12 -9.17 -30.99
C GLU A 306 -20.45 -9.09 -30.24
N THR A 307 -20.47 -9.44 -28.95
CA THR A 307 -21.68 -9.48 -28.12
C THR A 307 -21.89 -8.23 -27.26
N LEU A 308 -20.88 -7.35 -27.23
CA LEU A 308 -20.94 -6.08 -26.50
C LEU A 308 -21.95 -5.11 -27.12
N SER A 309 -22.80 -4.53 -26.29
CA SER A 309 -23.64 -3.39 -26.68
C SER A 309 -22.79 -2.15 -26.99
N ASN A 310 -23.39 -1.13 -27.62
CA ASN A 310 -22.68 0.12 -27.90
C ASN A 310 -22.31 0.86 -26.60
N GLU A 311 -23.18 0.81 -25.60
CA GLU A 311 -22.97 1.39 -24.28
C GLU A 311 -21.81 0.69 -23.55
N GLU A 312 -21.74 -0.64 -23.62
CA GLU A 312 -20.64 -1.41 -23.02
C GLU A 312 -19.30 -1.11 -23.70
N LYS A 313 -19.27 -1.03 -25.04
CA LYS A 313 -18.08 -0.61 -25.78
C LYS A 313 -17.63 0.78 -25.36
N HIS A 314 -18.56 1.72 -25.23
CA HIS A 314 -18.25 3.09 -24.83
C HIS A 314 -17.75 3.17 -23.37
N ALA A 315 -18.34 2.39 -22.45
CA ALA A 315 -17.89 2.32 -21.06
C ALA A 315 -16.49 1.70 -20.94
N LEU A 316 -16.23 0.59 -21.63
CA LEU A 316 -14.89 -0.02 -21.71
C LEU A 316 -13.86 0.95 -22.27
N GLN A 317 -14.23 1.71 -23.31
CA GLN A 317 -13.35 2.73 -23.90
C GLN A 317 -13.00 3.83 -22.88
N GLN A 318 -13.97 4.37 -22.15
CA GLN A 318 -13.73 5.41 -21.14
C GLN A 318 -12.78 4.93 -20.04
N VAL A 319 -12.96 3.71 -19.53
CA VAL A 319 -12.07 3.13 -18.52
C VAL A 319 -10.68 2.86 -19.09
N THR A 320 -10.60 2.30 -20.30
CA THR A 320 -9.32 1.93 -20.93
C THR A 320 -8.43 3.13 -21.20
N TYR A 321 -8.99 4.24 -21.68
CA TYR A 321 -8.25 5.44 -22.07
C TYR A 321 -8.19 6.52 -20.99
N LEU A 322 -8.50 6.17 -19.74
CA LEU A 322 -8.39 7.08 -18.60
C LEU A 322 -6.93 7.53 -18.43
N GLN A 323 -6.69 8.83 -18.31
CA GLN A 323 -5.36 9.43 -18.20
C GLN A 323 -5.38 10.62 -17.24
N PRO A 324 -4.36 10.75 -16.36
CA PRO A 324 -4.30 11.86 -15.43
C PRO A 324 -3.97 13.17 -16.15
N GLN A 325 -4.57 14.26 -15.68
CA GLN A 325 -4.18 15.62 -16.06
C GLN A 325 -3.55 16.34 -14.88
N PHE A 326 -2.47 17.06 -15.16
CA PHE A 326 -1.74 17.87 -14.18
C PHE A 326 -1.70 19.34 -14.61
N PRO A 327 -1.62 20.27 -13.64
CA PRO A 327 -1.38 21.67 -13.95
C PRO A 327 -0.10 21.85 -14.78
N LYS A 328 -0.05 22.91 -15.59
CA LYS A 328 1.14 23.26 -16.38
C LYS A 328 2.37 23.52 -15.50
N GLU A 329 2.14 24.15 -14.35
CA GLU A 329 3.15 24.41 -13.32
C GLU A 329 2.89 23.44 -12.16
N TYR A 330 3.82 22.53 -11.93
CA TYR A 330 3.74 21.51 -10.88
C TYR A 330 5.11 21.25 -10.26
N GLY A 331 5.81 22.36 -9.97
CA GLY A 331 7.12 22.40 -9.32
C GLY A 331 7.02 22.13 -7.81
N ILE A 332 8.09 22.41 -7.08
CA ILE A 332 8.19 22.04 -5.66
C ILE A 332 7.16 22.79 -4.83
N GLN A 333 7.11 24.13 -4.96
CA GLN A 333 6.14 24.96 -4.26
C GLN A 333 4.68 24.61 -4.62
N GLU A 334 4.37 24.42 -5.91
CA GLU A 334 3.00 24.08 -6.34
C GLU A 334 2.56 22.73 -5.78
N ARG A 335 3.48 21.77 -5.64
CA ARG A 335 3.22 20.47 -5.03
C ARG A 335 3.01 20.56 -3.53
N ASP A 336 3.85 21.29 -2.81
CA ASP A 336 3.66 21.49 -1.36
C ASP A 336 2.30 22.13 -1.06
N ASP A 337 1.88 23.11 -1.87
CA ASP A 337 0.56 23.75 -1.75
C ASP A 337 -0.58 22.78 -2.12
N PHE A 338 -0.41 21.99 -3.19
CA PHE A 338 -1.38 20.96 -3.57
C PHE A 338 -1.50 19.87 -2.50
N TYR A 339 -0.41 19.38 -1.93
CA TYR A 339 -0.41 18.36 -0.89
C TYR A 339 -1.07 18.87 0.39
N ARG A 340 -0.77 20.11 0.80
CA ARG A 340 -1.39 20.75 1.98
C ARG A 340 -2.90 20.83 1.88
N LYS A 341 -3.47 21.02 0.70
CA LYS A 341 -4.93 21.01 0.47
C LYS A 341 -5.59 19.69 0.89
N TRP A 342 -4.88 18.56 0.73
CA TRP A 342 -5.39 17.25 1.13
C TRP A 342 -5.12 16.94 2.59
N SER A 343 -4.31 17.72 3.30
CA SER A 343 -3.99 17.43 4.70
C SER A 343 -5.18 17.59 5.65
N PHE A 344 -5.22 16.78 6.69
CA PHE A 344 -6.21 16.95 7.76
C PHE A 344 -5.94 18.20 8.61
N SER A 345 -4.67 18.49 8.91
CA SER A 345 -4.28 19.56 9.84
C SER A 345 -3.01 20.33 9.44
N GLY A 346 -2.73 20.42 8.13
CA GLY A 346 -1.64 21.24 7.58
C GLY A 346 -0.34 20.48 7.29
N TRP A 347 -0.14 19.31 7.88
CA TRP A 347 0.98 18.42 7.57
C TRP A 347 0.52 17.35 6.58
N ALA A 348 0.88 17.52 5.31
CA ALA A 348 0.40 16.69 4.23
C ALA A 348 1.07 15.32 4.20
N GLY A 349 0.29 14.26 4.05
CA GLY A 349 0.78 12.87 4.06
C GLY A 349 0.65 12.20 5.42
N ALA A 350 0.30 12.94 6.48
CA ALA A 350 0.26 12.44 7.86
C ALA A 350 -1.01 11.65 8.21
N SER A 351 -1.93 11.47 7.26
CA SER A 351 -3.21 10.80 7.43
C SER A 351 -3.37 9.65 6.43
N GLY A 352 -4.18 8.64 6.76
CA GLY A 352 -4.25 7.45 5.91
C GLY A 352 -4.81 7.70 4.50
N ASP A 353 -5.63 8.74 4.32
CA ASP A 353 -6.12 9.18 3.02
C ASP A 353 -5.05 9.93 2.22
N ASP A 354 -4.51 11.01 2.78
CA ASP A 354 -3.61 11.90 2.06
C ASP A 354 -2.23 11.30 1.82
N SER A 355 -1.74 10.42 2.70
CA SER A 355 -0.51 9.64 2.46
C SER A 355 -0.62 8.83 1.16
N CYS A 356 -1.77 8.18 0.95
CA CYS A 356 -2.04 7.37 -0.23
C CYS A 356 -2.29 8.24 -1.47
N ILE A 357 -2.99 9.37 -1.31
CA ILE A 357 -3.23 10.32 -2.40
C ILE A 357 -1.91 10.88 -2.94
N ILE A 358 -1.00 11.34 -2.07
CA ILE A 358 0.28 11.93 -2.47
C ILE A 358 1.17 10.86 -3.11
N ALA A 359 1.26 9.68 -2.51
CA ALA A 359 1.98 8.56 -3.10
C ALA A 359 1.44 8.21 -4.50
N TYR A 360 0.13 8.20 -4.68
CA TYR A 360 -0.51 7.82 -5.95
C TYR A 360 -0.34 8.91 -7.00
N ASP A 361 -0.42 10.17 -6.58
CA ASP A 361 -0.15 11.33 -7.42
C ASP A 361 1.28 11.32 -7.97
N SER A 362 2.26 10.92 -7.14
CA SER A 362 3.65 10.78 -7.57
C SER A 362 3.84 9.72 -8.66
N ILE A 363 3.17 8.57 -8.53
CA ILE A 363 3.20 7.49 -9.54
C ILE A 363 2.55 7.95 -10.85
N LEU A 364 1.39 8.62 -10.76
CA LEU A 364 0.70 9.14 -11.93
C LEU A 364 1.50 10.23 -12.64
N PHE A 365 2.13 11.15 -11.89
CA PHE A 365 2.92 12.24 -12.45
C PHE A 365 4.23 11.76 -13.07
N ALA A 366 4.95 10.89 -12.37
CA ALA A 366 6.22 10.35 -12.86
C ALA A 366 6.04 9.58 -14.17
N GLY A 367 4.85 8.98 -14.35
CA GLY A 367 4.56 8.12 -15.48
C GLY A 367 5.35 6.81 -15.41
N PRO A 368 5.38 6.05 -16.51
CA PRO A 368 5.93 4.70 -16.48
C PRO A 368 7.45 4.67 -16.26
N ASN A 369 7.89 3.92 -15.24
CA ASN A 369 9.29 3.56 -14.99
C ASN A 369 10.24 4.78 -14.79
N ASN A 370 9.77 5.81 -14.09
CA ASN A 370 10.54 7.01 -13.76
C ASN A 370 10.74 7.15 -12.23
N TYR A 371 11.68 6.37 -11.70
CA TYR A 371 12.02 6.35 -10.27
C TYR A 371 12.39 7.73 -9.71
N GLU A 372 13.21 8.50 -10.45
CA GLU A 372 13.72 9.79 -9.94
C GLU A 372 12.59 10.80 -9.74
N VAL A 373 11.72 10.99 -10.73
CA VAL A 373 10.59 11.92 -10.60
C VAL A 373 9.62 11.46 -9.52
N MET A 374 9.35 10.15 -9.41
CA MET A 374 8.49 9.61 -8.36
C MET A 374 9.05 9.97 -6.97
N MET A 375 10.32 9.69 -6.69
CA MET A 375 10.94 9.99 -5.39
C MET A 375 11.01 11.51 -5.10
N LEU A 376 11.27 12.34 -6.10
CA LEU A 376 11.27 13.81 -5.96
C LEU A 376 9.89 14.38 -5.59
N HIS A 377 8.82 13.63 -5.87
CA HIS A 377 7.44 14.01 -5.59
C HIS A 377 6.91 13.37 -4.30
N SER A 378 7.24 12.11 -4.05
CA SER A 378 6.75 11.36 -2.89
C SER A 378 7.62 11.51 -1.65
N ALA A 379 8.95 11.54 -1.78
CA ALA A 379 9.85 11.48 -0.62
C ALA A 379 10.58 12.81 -0.33
N LEU A 380 10.37 13.84 -1.16
CA LEU A 380 11.07 15.12 -1.04
C LEU A 380 10.07 16.28 -1.18
N HIS A 381 9.29 16.49 -0.14
CA HIS A 381 8.28 17.55 -0.04
C HIS A 381 8.13 18.01 1.43
N ALA A 382 7.47 19.14 1.68
CA ALA A 382 7.32 19.76 3.00
C ALA A 382 6.38 19.04 4.00
N GLY A 383 6.00 17.80 3.68
CA GLY A 383 4.99 17.04 4.39
C GLY A 383 5.60 15.91 5.20
N ASP A 384 4.76 14.95 5.57
CA ASP A 384 5.17 13.66 6.09
C ASP A 384 5.70 12.82 4.92
N SER A 385 6.99 13.00 4.64
CA SER A 385 7.61 12.62 3.37
C SER A 385 8.25 11.23 3.39
N ASP A 386 8.62 10.70 4.54
CA ASP A 386 8.99 9.30 4.69
C ASP A 386 7.78 8.38 4.51
N SER A 387 6.60 8.72 5.04
CA SER A 387 5.38 7.92 4.83
C SER A 387 4.90 7.87 3.39
N THR A 388 4.78 9.01 2.73
CA THR A 388 4.40 9.07 1.30
C THR A 388 5.46 8.43 0.41
N GLY A 389 6.75 8.65 0.71
CA GLY A 389 7.88 8.02 0.05
C GLY A 389 7.86 6.50 0.17
N THR A 390 7.61 5.97 1.37
CA THR A 390 7.52 4.54 1.68
C THR A 390 6.45 3.86 0.81
N ILE A 391 5.25 4.43 0.78
CA ILE A 391 4.12 3.86 0.04
C ILE A 391 4.39 3.91 -1.47
N ALA A 392 4.80 5.07 -1.99
CA ALA A 392 5.03 5.27 -3.41
C ALA A 392 6.16 4.39 -3.95
N ALA A 393 7.28 4.31 -3.23
CA ALA A 393 8.44 3.53 -3.65
C ALA A 393 8.17 2.01 -3.58
N ALA A 394 7.36 1.56 -2.62
CA ALA A 394 6.89 0.18 -2.58
C ALA A 394 6.02 -0.16 -3.81
N TRP A 395 5.09 0.72 -4.19
CA TRP A 395 4.29 0.54 -5.41
C TRP A 395 5.16 0.56 -6.67
N TYR A 396 6.13 1.48 -6.77
CA TYR A 396 7.08 1.53 -7.87
C TYR A 396 7.86 0.21 -8.00
N GLY A 397 8.39 -0.32 -6.89
CA GLY A 397 9.10 -1.61 -6.87
C GLY A 397 8.21 -2.78 -7.28
N ALA A 398 6.96 -2.81 -6.83
CA ALA A 398 5.98 -3.82 -7.23
C ALA A 398 5.64 -3.78 -8.73
N MET A 399 5.71 -2.60 -9.36
CA MET A 399 5.50 -2.42 -10.80
C MET A 399 6.75 -2.75 -11.62
N TYR A 400 7.92 -2.25 -11.22
CA TYR A 400 9.08 -2.12 -12.09
C TYR A 400 10.34 -2.86 -11.60
N GLY A 401 10.31 -3.47 -10.43
CA GLY A 401 11.50 -4.09 -9.83
C GLY A 401 12.52 -3.02 -9.49
N PHE A 402 13.81 -3.30 -9.74
CA PHE A 402 14.88 -2.30 -9.56
C PHE A 402 15.16 -1.49 -10.83
N ASN A 403 14.27 -1.54 -11.83
CA ASN A 403 14.47 -0.85 -13.10
C ASN A 403 14.51 0.68 -12.92
N ASN A 404 15.50 1.32 -13.53
CA ASN A 404 15.83 2.75 -13.41
C ASN A 404 16.09 3.24 -11.97
N VAL A 405 16.34 2.32 -11.02
CA VAL A 405 16.69 2.70 -9.65
C VAL A 405 18.19 2.88 -9.52
N PHE A 406 18.62 3.99 -8.95
CA PHE A 406 20.03 4.24 -8.66
C PHE A 406 20.54 3.27 -7.60
N LYS A 407 21.53 2.45 -7.94
CA LYS A 407 22.07 1.41 -7.06
C LYS A 407 22.48 1.93 -5.67
N LYS A 408 23.07 3.13 -5.61
CA LYS A 408 23.51 3.77 -4.37
C LYS A 408 22.36 4.04 -3.39
N ASN A 409 21.15 4.29 -3.90
CA ASN A 409 20.00 4.60 -3.07
C ASN A 409 19.55 3.40 -2.22
N TRP A 410 19.87 2.17 -2.62
CA TRP A 410 19.34 0.96 -1.95
C TRP A 410 20.40 -0.06 -1.56
N GLU A 411 21.63 0.04 -2.10
CA GLU A 411 22.66 -0.97 -1.87
C GLU A 411 23.02 -1.13 -0.39
N ASN A 412 23.06 -0.02 0.35
CA ASN A 412 23.47 0.05 1.77
C ASN A 412 22.29 0.35 2.72
N ILE A 413 21.04 0.11 2.30
CA ILE A 413 19.87 0.39 3.13
C ILE A 413 19.92 -0.40 4.45
N GLU A 414 19.51 0.23 5.56
CA GLU A 414 19.39 -0.44 6.86
C GLU A 414 18.47 -1.67 6.75
N LYS A 415 18.75 -2.75 7.50
CA LYS A 415 17.93 -3.99 7.52
C LYS A 415 17.78 -4.72 6.17
N LYS A 416 18.62 -4.41 5.17
CA LYS A 416 18.59 -5.03 3.84
C LYS A 416 18.51 -6.55 3.84
N GLN A 417 19.31 -7.22 4.68
CA GLN A 417 19.32 -8.68 4.73
C GLN A 417 17.99 -9.25 5.22
N GLU A 418 17.45 -8.71 6.32
CA GLU A 418 16.14 -9.10 6.85
C GLU A 418 15.03 -8.90 5.81
N MET A 419 15.00 -7.74 5.15
CA MET A 419 14.05 -7.45 4.07
C MET A 419 14.17 -8.45 2.91
N THR A 420 15.40 -8.80 2.53
CA THR A 420 15.67 -9.77 1.45
C THR A 420 15.14 -11.15 1.79
N ASP A 421 15.41 -11.63 3.01
CA ASP A 421 15.00 -12.95 3.48
C ASP A 421 13.46 -13.05 3.60
N LEU A 422 12.82 -12.00 4.14
CA LEU A 422 11.37 -11.95 4.29
C LEU A 422 10.63 -11.83 2.96
N ALA A 423 11.15 -11.04 2.00
CA ALA A 423 10.55 -10.91 0.68
C ALA A 423 10.64 -12.22 -0.11
N ALA A 424 11.81 -12.88 -0.08
CA ALA A 424 12.00 -14.19 -0.72
C ALA A 424 11.08 -15.26 -0.10
N SER A 425 11.02 -15.32 1.23
CA SER A 425 10.14 -16.23 1.96
C SER A 425 8.66 -15.99 1.63
N LEU A 426 8.22 -14.73 1.59
CA LEU A 426 6.84 -14.39 1.22
C LEU A 426 6.51 -14.81 -0.21
N TYR A 427 7.40 -14.51 -1.16
CA TYR A 427 7.20 -14.89 -2.57
C TYR A 427 6.97 -16.40 -2.73
N GLU A 428 7.79 -17.24 -2.09
CA GLU A 428 7.64 -18.69 -2.16
C GLU A 428 6.34 -19.19 -1.53
N LEU A 429 5.88 -18.57 -0.43
CA LEU A 429 4.64 -18.95 0.24
C LEU A 429 3.38 -18.62 -0.58
N TYR A 430 3.43 -17.56 -1.40
CA TYR A 430 2.28 -17.09 -2.20
C TYR A 430 2.23 -17.64 -3.62
N LYS A 431 3.33 -18.22 -4.10
CA LYS A 431 3.42 -18.97 -5.36
C LYS A 431 2.61 -20.27 -5.34
N LEU A 432 2.36 -20.81 -4.15
CA LEU A 432 1.50 -21.96 -3.89
C LEU A 432 0.02 -21.56 -4.01
#